data_AF-A0A357BJQ4-F1
#
_entry.id   AF-A0A357BJQ4-F1
#
_cell.length_a   1.000
_cell.length_b   1.000
_cell.length_c   1.000
_cell.angle_alpha   90.00
_cell.angle_beta   90.00
_cell.angle_gamma   90.00
#
_symmetry.space_group_name_H-M   'P 1'
#
loop_
_entity.id
_entity.type
_entity.pdbx_description
1 polymer ?
#
loop_
_entity_poly.entity_id
_entity_poly.type
_entity_poly.pdbx_seq_one_letter_code
_entity_poly.pdbx_strand_id
1 'polypeptide(L)'
;MKKLFLLIFTFVIGLILVPSAKAIPVLWVDNSHYYDFVMPTSTNDWFSAKTNADSSIYLGLSGHLATITSANENNFLISTFATGSDSFQGAWLGGKAPEGWLDGPENGYVFSYINWGGIEPNNAGYAYMNVGTGGPVSVGQWADDSEIQGFPANPGDPVIGYFIEYEGNNAIPEPATMLLFGTGLAGIFLRKRKDACDTIPDSK
;
A
#
# COMPACT_ATOMS: atom_id res chain seq x y z
N MET A 1 41.90 -1.14 66.50
CA MET A 1 40.93 -0.13 66.02
C MET A 1 40.78 -0.29 64.53
N LYS A 2 39.56 -0.57 64.06
CA LYS A 2 39.21 -0.94 62.68
C LYS A 2 39.46 0.24 61.73
N LYS A 3 40.12 0.03 60.59
CA LYS A 3 40.06 0.98 59.46
C LYS A 3 39.59 0.26 58.19
N LEU A 4 38.40 0.71 57.83
CA LEU A 4 37.46 0.37 56.78
C LEU A 4 38.10 0.41 55.37
N PHE A 5 37.96 -0.66 54.59
CA PHE A 5 38.18 -0.64 53.14
C PHE A 5 36.92 -0.09 52.48
N LEU A 6 37.04 1.05 51.78
CA LEU A 6 35.97 1.63 50.98
C LEU A 6 35.99 0.99 49.59
N LEU A 7 35.01 0.14 49.29
CA LEU A 7 34.80 -0.44 47.96
C LEU A 7 33.85 0.49 47.19
N ILE A 8 34.36 1.16 46.15
CA ILE A 8 33.53 1.98 45.25
C ILE A 8 32.94 1.04 44.20
N PHE A 9 31.62 0.81 44.26
CA PHE A 9 30.86 0.10 43.24
C PHE A 9 30.34 1.12 42.23
N THR A 10 31.01 1.25 41.09
CA THR A 10 30.52 2.08 39.98
C THR A 10 29.37 1.32 39.31
N PHE A 11 28.14 1.79 39.52
CA PHE A 11 26.95 1.22 38.88
C PHE A 11 26.82 1.84 37.48
N VAL A 12 27.29 1.13 36.45
CA VAL A 12 27.04 1.51 35.05
C VAL A 12 25.61 1.11 34.71
N ILE A 13 24.72 2.09 34.67
CA ILE A 13 23.35 1.90 34.17
C ILE A 13 23.44 1.81 32.65
N GLY A 14 23.39 0.59 32.12
CA GLY A 14 23.19 0.36 30.69
C GLY A 14 21.79 0.82 30.31
N LEU A 15 21.68 1.83 29.46
CA LEU A 15 20.42 2.24 28.84
C LEU A 15 19.97 1.10 27.91
N ILE A 16 19.08 0.25 28.40
CA ILE A 16 18.42 -0.74 27.55
C ILE A 16 17.43 0.04 26.68
N LEU A 17 17.81 0.29 25.42
CA LEU A 17 16.85 0.64 24.39
C LEU A 17 15.97 -0.58 24.17
N VAL A 18 14.80 -0.58 24.80
CA VAL A 18 13.75 -1.54 24.46
C VAL A 18 13.16 -1.05 23.13
N PRO A 19 13.32 -1.77 22.01
CA PRO A 19 12.58 -1.42 20.81
C PRO A 19 11.09 -1.54 21.14
N SER A 20 10.31 -0.51 20.82
CA SER A 20 8.85 -0.59 20.90
C SER A 20 8.41 -1.80 20.08
N ALA A 21 7.73 -2.74 20.73
CA ALA A 21 7.21 -3.92 20.07
C ALA A 21 6.19 -3.47 19.01
N LYS A 22 6.57 -3.54 17.74
CA LYS A 22 5.59 -3.54 16.65
C LYS A 22 4.82 -4.85 16.71
N ALA A 23 3.51 -4.81 16.50
CA ALA A 23 2.75 -6.03 16.28
C ALA A 23 3.37 -6.79 15.10
N ILE A 24 3.39 -8.12 15.17
CA ILE A 24 3.93 -8.94 14.09
C ILE A 24 2.84 -9.03 13.00
N PRO A 25 3.15 -8.75 11.72
CA PRO A 25 2.20 -8.94 10.63
C PRO A 25 1.56 -10.33 10.64
N VAL A 26 0.27 -10.40 10.34
CA VAL A 26 -0.57 -11.61 10.43
C VAL A 26 -0.79 -12.19 9.05
N LEU A 27 -0.50 -13.49 8.88
CA LEU A 27 -0.76 -14.22 7.64
C LEU A 27 -2.26 -14.42 7.43
N TRP A 28 -2.76 -14.01 6.27
CA TRP A 28 -4.05 -14.49 5.77
C TRP A 28 -3.81 -15.68 4.84
N VAL A 29 -4.31 -16.84 5.25
CA VAL A 29 -4.01 -18.12 4.58
C VAL A 29 -4.66 -18.26 3.20
N ASP A 30 -5.72 -17.49 2.92
CA ASP A 30 -6.48 -17.64 1.66
C ASP A 30 -5.73 -17.07 0.46
N ASN A 31 -4.98 -15.97 0.63
CA ASN A 31 -4.12 -15.40 -0.42
C ASN A 31 -2.62 -15.55 -0.13
N SER A 32 -2.24 -16.06 1.05
CA SER A 32 -0.84 -16.18 1.50
C SER A 32 -0.11 -14.85 1.68
N HIS A 33 -0.84 -13.75 1.87
CA HIS A 33 -0.27 -12.42 2.14
C HIS A 33 -0.23 -12.17 3.65
N TYR A 34 0.66 -11.28 4.10
CA TYR A 34 0.69 -10.83 5.49
C TYR A 34 0.11 -9.42 5.59
N TYR A 35 -0.56 -9.13 6.70
CA TYR A 35 -1.15 -7.82 6.94
C TYR A 35 -0.71 -7.24 8.27
N ASP A 36 -0.58 -5.93 8.35
CA ASP A 36 -0.32 -5.21 9.59
C ASP A 36 -1.24 -3.99 9.69
N PHE A 37 -1.52 -3.55 10.92
CA PHE A 37 -2.24 -2.31 11.19
C PHE A 37 -1.34 -1.35 11.95
N VAL A 38 -0.99 -0.25 11.30
CA VAL A 38 -0.04 0.72 11.85
C VAL A 38 -0.77 1.98 12.29
N MET A 39 -0.64 2.30 13.57
CA MET A 39 -1.02 3.60 14.14
C MET A 39 0.25 4.45 14.30
N PRO A 40 0.54 5.38 13.38
CA PRO A 40 1.76 6.18 13.45
C PRO A 40 1.71 7.16 14.63
N THR A 41 2.87 7.43 15.23
CA THR A 41 3.02 8.46 16.29
C THR A 41 3.25 9.87 15.74
N SER A 42 3.30 10.01 14.42
CA SER A 42 3.56 11.25 13.66
C SER A 42 2.49 11.41 12.58
N THR A 43 2.77 12.19 11.53
CA THR A 43 1.84 12.45 10.41
C THR A 43 1.19 11.17 9.88
N ASN A 44 -0.15 11.18 9.76
CA ASN A 44 -0.99 10.08 9.30
C ASN A 44 -1.78 10.47 8.04
N ASP A 45 -1.18 11.29 7.17
CA ASP A 45 -1.75 11.53 5.84
C ASP A 45 -1.53 10.30 4.95
N TRP A 46 -2.38 10.12 3.94
CA TRP A 46 -2.38 8.98 3.04
C TRP A 46 -1.04 8.83 2.30
N PHE A 47 -0.40 9.94 1.93
CA PHE A 47 0.89 9.92 1.22
C PHE A 47 2.03 9.42 2.10
N SER A 48 2.05 9.85 3.37
CA SER A 48 2.96 9.34 4.38
C SER A 48 2.69 7.87 4.69
N ALA A 49 1.41 7.48 4.81
CA ALA A 49 1.00 6.08 5.01
C ALA A 49 1.50 5.20 3.86
N LYS A 50 1.27 5.62 2.61
CA LYS A 50 1.77 4.95 1.40
C LYS A 50 3.29 4.80 1.40
N THR A 51 4.01 5.90 1.59
CA THR A 51 5.49 5.91 1.59
C THR A 51 6.04 4.96 2.67
N ASN A 52 5.44 4.95 3.85
CA ASN A 52 5.85 4.07 4.94
C ASN A 52 5.56 2.61 4.62
N ALA A 53 4.39 2.29 4.05
CA ALA A 53 4.03 0.94 3.62
C ALA A 53 4.98 0.41 2.54
N ASP A 54 5.22 1.18 1.47
CA ASP A 54 6.14 0.87 0.36
C ASP A 54 7.58 0.61 0.83
N SER A 55 8.01 1.29 1.90
CA SER A 55 9.36 1.13 2.47
C SER A 55 9.49 -0.06 3.43
N SER A 56 8.38 -0.70 3.78
CA SER A 56 8.36 -1.77 4.77
C SER A 56 8.65 -3.13 4.13
N ILE A 57 9.35 -3.98 4.87
CA ILE A 57 9.71 -5.34 4.43
C ILE A 57 9.42 -6.31 5.57
N TYR A 58 8.71 -7.39 5.27
CA TYR A 58 8.43 -8.47 6.22
C TYR A 58 8.75 -9.83 5.60
N LEU A 59 9.66 -10.59 6.22
CA LEU A 59 10.13 -11.89 5.70
C LEU A 59 10.62 -11.86 4.23
N GLY A 60 11.13 -10.70 3.79
CA GLY A 60 11.58 -10.49 2.41
C GLY A 60 10.48 -10.09 1.41
N LEU A 61 9.23 -9.97 1.86
CA LEU A 61 8.09 -9.44 1.11
C LEU A 61 8.04 -7.92 1.24
N SER A 62 7.77 -7.23 0.14
CA SER A 62 7.59 -5.77 0.11
C SER A 62 6.18 -5.43 0.59
N GLY A 63 6.06 -4.36 1.39
CA GLY A 63 4.77 -3.84 1.80
C GLY A 63 4.19 -2.83 0.80
N HIS A 64 2.88 -2.64 0.84
CA HIS A 64 2.14 -1.53 0.23
C HIS A 64 0.88 -1.27 1.06
N LEU A 65 0.16 -0.16 0.82
CA LEU A 65 -1.15 0.01 1.44
C LEU A 65 -2.07 -1.13 0.98
N ALA A 66 -2.77 -1.74 1.92
CA ALA A 66 -3.60 -2.90 1.63
C ALA A 66 -4.65 -2.58 0.55
N THR A 67 -4.76 -3.48 -0.42
CA THR A 67 -5.89 -3.51 -1.34
C THR A 67 -6.90 -4.53 -0.81
N ILE A 68 -8.17 -4.40 -1.21
CA ILE A 68 -9.22 -5.32 -0.75
C ILE A 68 -10.04 -5.76 -1.94
N THR A 69 -9.70 -6.93 -2.44
CA THR A 69 -10.23 -7.51 -3.66
C THR A 69 -11.39 -8.47 -3.40
N SER A 70 -11.71 -8.76 -2.13
CA SER A 70 -12.81 -9.67 -1.77
C SER A 70 -13.47 -9.36 -0.43
N ALA A 71 -14.69 -9.88 -0.24
CA ALA A 71 -15.39 -9.82 1.05
C ALA A 71 -14.68 -10.61 2.15
N ASN A 72 -14.01 -11.71 1.81
CA ASN A 72 -13.28 -12.53 2.79
C ASN A 72 -12.04 -11.79 3.31
N GLU A 73 -11.33 -11.09 2.43
CA GLU A 73 -10.20 -10.24 2.79
C GLU A 73 -10.63 -9.09 3.69
N ASN A 74 -11.72 -8.41 3.32
CA ASN A 74 -12.34 -7.39 4.16
C ASN A 74 -12.61 -7.96 5.55
N ASN A 75 -13.33 -9.08 5.65
CA ASN A 75 -13.65 -9.72 6.92
C ASN A 75 -12.42 -10.14 7.73
N PHE A 76 -11.37 -10.63 7.07
CA PHE A 76 -10.11 -10.96 7.72
C PHE A 76 -9.52 -9.73 8.42
N LEU A 77 -9.40 -8.59 7.73
CA LEU A 77 -8.88 -7.36 8.32
C LEU A 77 -9.67 -6.94 9.57
N ILE A 78 -11.00 -6.99 9.53
CA ILE A 78 -11.82 -6.52 10.66
C ILE A 78 -11.73 -7.49 11.83
N SER A 79 -11.76 -8.80 11.56
CA SER A 79 -11.63 -9.83 12.60
C SER A 79 -10.27 -9.81 13.30
N THR A 80 -9.25 -9.29 12.62
CA THR A 80 -7.86 -9.26 13.09
C THR A 80 -7.51 -7.93 13.77
N PHE A 81 -7.97 -6.81 13.22
CA PHE A 81 -7.44 -5.48 13.56
C PHE A 81 -8.50 -4.46 14.03
N ALA A 82 -9.78 -4.83 14.12
CA ALA A 82 -10.77 -3.92 14.71
C ALA A 82 -10.35 -3.50 16.13
N THR A 83 -10.47 -2.22 16.43
CA THR A 83 -9.99 -1.65 17.70
C THR A 83 -10.93 -1.94 18.86
N GLY A 84 -12.20 -2.25 18.57
CA GLY A 84 -13.27 -2.35 19.57
C GLY A 84 -13.65 -1.02 20.22
N SER A 85 -13.11 0.10 19.74
CA SER A 85 -13.51 1.44 20.19
C SER A 85 -14.99 1.70 19.87
N ASP A 86 -15.71 2.40 20.74
CA ASP A 86 -17.08 2.88 20.50
C ASP A 86 -17.14 4.13 19.61
N SER A 87 -15.97 4.68 19.25
CA SER A 87 -15.85 5.83 18.36
C SER A 87 -15.74 5.42 16.88
N PHE A 88 -16.00 6.36 15.98
CA PHE A 88 -15.64 6.24 14.57
C PHE A 88 -14.12 6.33 14.42
N GLN A 89 -13.48 5.37 13.75
CA GLN A 89 -12.03 5.34 13.56
C GLN A 89 -11.71 4.78 12.17
N GLY A 90 -10.98 5.55 11.37
CA GLY A 90 -10.58 5.12 10.03
C GLY A 90 -9.20 4.47 9.99
N ALA A 91 -9.00 3.57 9.04
CA ALA A 91 -7.69 3.06 8.63
C ALA A 91 -7.55 3.18 7.11
N TRP A 92 -6.52 3.88 6.62
CA TRP A 92 -6.30 4.06 5.18
C TRP A 92 -6.15 2.73 4.44
N LEU A 93 -6.67 2.72 3.21
CA LEU A 93 -6.50 1.68 2.19
C LEU A 93 -5.72 2.23 0.99
N GLY A 94 -5.24 1.36 0.11
CA GLY A 94 -4.45 1.75 -1.06
C GLY A 94 -5.25 2.38 -2.21
N GLY A 95 -6.51 2.77 -2.00
CA GLY A 95 -7.43 3.18 -3.06
C GLY A 95 -7.99 4.58 -2.90
N LYS A 96 -8.63 5.06 -3.97
CA LYS A 96 -9.35 6.33 -4.04
C LYS A 96 -10.61 6.20 -4.89
N ALA A 97 -11.73 6.78 -4.48
CA ALA A 97 -12.93 6.86 -5.31
C ALA A 97 -12.93 8.15 -6.14
N PRO A 98 -13.33 8.13 -7.43
CA PRO A 98 -13.73 6.99 -8.24
C PRO A 98 -12.58 6.27 -8.97
N GLU A 99 -11.32 6.64 -8.75
CA GLU A 99 -10.17 6.18 -9.53
C GLU A 99 -9.88 4.67 -9.41
N GLY A 100 -10.12 4.06 -8.25
CA GLY A 100 -9.79 2.66 -7.95
C GLY A 100 -8.54 2.52 -7.09
N TRP A 101 -7.77 1.47 -7.33
CA TRP A 101 -6.53 1.18 -6.61
C TRP A 101 -5.38 2.06 -7.11
N LEU A 102 -4.64 2.65 -6.17
CA LEU A 102 -3.48 3.51 -6.40
C LEU A 102 -2.19 2.94 -5.82
N ASP A 103 -2.26 1.71 -5.27
CA ASP A 103 -1.15 1.02 -4.64
C ASP A 103 -1.28 -0.49 -4.80
N GLY A 104 -0.21 -1.22 -4.45
CA GLY A 104 -0.11 -2.67 -4.58
C GLY A 104 -0.08 -3.15 -6.02
N PRO A 105 -0.15 -4.47 -6.24
CA PRO A 105 -0.28 -5.06 -7.57
C PRO A 105 -1.54 -4.60 -8.31
N GLU A 106 -2.56 -4.15 -7.59
CA GLU A 106 -3.81 -3.69 -8.19
C GLU A 106 -3.74 -2.25 -8.72
N ASN A 107 -2.64 -1.52 -8.52
CA ASN A 107 -2.48 -0.13 -8.94
C ASN A 107 -2.92 0.08 -10.41
N GLY A 108 -3.86 1.00 -10.60
CA GLY A 108 -4.45 1.34 -11.90
C GLY A 108 -5.68 0.53 -12.28
N TYR A 109 -6.09 -0.46 -11.48
CA TYR A 109 -7.37 -1.15 -11.66
C TYR A 109 -8.50 -0.46 -10.88
N VAL A 110 -9.70 -0.49 -11.47
CA VAL A 110 -10.94 -0.13 -10.76
C VAL A 110 -11.22 -1.13 -9.63
N PHE A 111 -11.97 -0.70 -8.62
CA PHE A 111 -12.37 -1.59 -7.53
C PHE A 111 -13.18 -2.80 -8.07
N SER A 112 -12.64 -4.00 -7.89
CA SER A 112 -13.31 -5.27 -8.19
C SER A 112 -14.27 -5.69 -7.08
N TYR A 113 -14.00 -5.25 -5.85
CA TYR A 113 -14.81 -5.37 -4.66
C TYR A 113 -14.92 -4.00 -4.00
N ILE A 114 -16.11 -3.69 -3.47
CA ILE A 114 -16.39 -2.46 -2.72
C ILE A 114 -17.19 -2.81 -1.48
N ASN A 115 -16.93 -2.08 -0.39
CA ASN A 115 -17.73 -2.17 0.83
C ASN A 115 -18.06 -0.78 1.41
N TRP A 116 -18.39 0.17 0.54
CA TRP A 116 -18.79 1.52 0.96
C TRP A 116 -19.97 1.47 1.94
N GLY A 117 -19.90 2.28 2.99
CA GLY A 117 -20.95 2.40 4.00
C GLY A 117 -21.84 3.61 3.78
N GLY A 118 -23.08 3.57 4.30
CA GLY A 118 -23.95 4.75 4.34
C GLY A 118 -24.18 5.40 2.97
N ILE A 119 -23.72 6.64 2.82
CA ILE A 119 -23.83 7.45 1.59
C ILE A 119 -22.53 7.48 0.77
N GLU A 120 -21.53 6.68 1.15
CA GLU A 120 -20.22 6.68 0.54
C GLU A 120 -20.18 5.92 -0.80
N PRO A 121 -19.25 6.27 -1.71
CA PRO A 121 -18.34 7.40 -1.61
C PRO A 121 -19.03 8.72 -1.98
N ASN A 122 -18.71 9.82 -1.28
CA ASN A 122 -19.36 11.13 -1.50
C ASN A 122 -18.39 12.32 -1.68
N ASN A 123 -17.07 12.10 -1.60
CA ASN A 123 -16.08 13.18 -1.63
C ASN A 123 -15.01 13.04 -2.73
N ALA A 124 -15.07 11.98 -3.52
CA ALA A 124 -14.05 11.63 -4.50
C ALA A 124 -12.64 11.55 -3.87
N GLY A 125 -12.59 10.89 -2.70
CA GLY A 125 -11.41 10.83 -1.86
C GLY A 125 -10.76 9.48 -1.65
N TYR A 126 -9.69 9.49 -0.88
CA TYR A 126 -8.91 8.31 -0.51
C TYR A 126 -9.72 7.42 0.41
N ALA A 127 -9.73 6.13 0.09
CA ALA A 127 -10.51 5.15 0.79
C ALA A 127 -9.88 4.84 2.16
N TYR A 128 -10.73 4.78 3.17
CA TYR A 128 -10.38 4.22 4.47
C TYR A 128 -11.51 3.31 4.98
N MET A 129 -11.15 2.36 5.84
CA MET A 129 -12.07 1.42 6.46
C MET A 129 -12.37 1.85 7.90
N ASN A 130 -13.63 1.74 8.34
CA ASN A 130 -13.96 1.89 9.76
C ASN A 130 -13.46 0.69 10.56
N VAL A 131 -12.55 0.93 11.50
CA VAL A 131 -12.00 -0.07 12.43
C VAL A 131 -12.56 0.06 13.85
N GLY A 132 -13.37 1.09 14.12
CA GLY A 132 -14.16 1.24 15.35
C GLY A 132 -15.59 0.72 15.19
N THR A 133 -16.40 0.87 16.23
CA THR A 133 -17.81 0.43 16.26
C THR A 133 -18.83 1.58 16.20
N GLY A 134 -18.35 2.83 16.24
CA GLY A 134 -19.18 4.02 16.06
C GLY A 134 -19.06 4.64 14.67
N GLY A 135 -19.85 5.68 14.43
CA GLY A 135 -19.78 6.49 13.21
C GLY A 135 -20.94 6.28 12.22
N PRO A 136 -20.92 7.02 11.10
CA PRO A 136 -21.96 6.96 10.06
C PRO A 136 -21.85 5.71 9.17
N VAL A 137 -20.68 5.06 9.15
CA VAL A 137 -20.44 3.81 8.43
C VAL A 137 -20.19 2.68 9.43
N SER A 138 -20.67 1.47 9.16
CA SER A 138 -20.52 0.34 10.07
C SER A 138 -19.07 -0.15 10.12
N VAL A 139 -18.69 -0.84 11.20
CA VAL A 139 -17.39 -1.50 11.31
C VAL A 139 -17.10 -2.36 10.07
N GLY A 140 -15.92 -2.18 9.48
CA GLY A 140 -15.45 -2.83 8.27
C GLY A 140 -16.01 -2.32 6.95
N GLN A 141 -16.93 -1.34 6.97
CA GLN A 141 -17.32 -0.60 5.77
C GLN A 141 -16.33 0.52 5.47
N TRP A 142 -16.31 0.97 4.22
CA TRP A 142 -15.39 1.98 3.73
C TRP A 142 -16.08 3.35 3.65
N ALA A 143 -15.29 4.39 3.78
CA ALA A 143 -15.62 5.77 3.48
C ALA A 143 -14.46 6.40 2.71
N ASP A 144 -14.73 7.45 1.94
CA ASP A 144 -13.69 8.26 1.31
C ASP A 144 -13.51 9.56 2.07
N ASP A 145 -12.27 10.04 2.18
CA ASP A 145 -12.00 11.22 2.97
C ASP A 145 -12.52 12.51 2.33
N SER A 146 -12.87 13.45 3.19
CA SER A 146 -13.41 14.76 2.84
C SER A 146 -12.36 15.86 2.98
N GLU A 147 -12.79 17.12 2.83
CA GLU A 147 -11.93 18.29 2.97
C GLU A 147 -10.65 18.25 2.10
N ILE A 148 -9.48 18.24 2.74
CA ILE A 148 -8.18 18.16 2.06
C ILE A 148 -7.84 16.69 1.86
N GLN A 149 -8.05 16.24 0.64
CA GLN A 149 -7.83 14.88 0.19
C GLN A 149 -6.45 14.33 0.57
N GLY A 150 -6.45 13.19 1.24
CA GLY A 150 -5.30 12.48 1.79
C GLY A 150 -4.96 12.89 3.23
N PHE A 151 -5.72 13.78 3.88
CA PHE A 151 -5.40 14.25 5.24
C PHE A 151 -6.56 13.96 6.21
N PRO A 152 -6.30 13.37 7.39
CA PRO A 152 -7.34 13.11 8.38
C PRO A 152 -8.05 14.40 8.82
N ALA A 153 -9.38 14.40 8.83
CA ALA A 153 -10.21 15.55 9.20
C ALA A 153 -11.11 15.21 10.39
N ASN A 154 -10.77 15.60 11.62
CA ASN A 154 -11.60 15.29 12.78
C ASN A 154 -12.73 16.31 12.99
N PRO A 155 -13.98 15.88 13.27
CA PRO A 155 -14.42 14.50 13.51
C PRO A 155 -14.97 13.77 12.26
N GLY A 156 -14.92 14.38 11.07
CA GLY A 156 -15.51 13.83 9.83
C GLY A 156 -14.88 12.52 9.39
N ASP A 157 -13.55 12.52 9.24
CA ASP A 157 -12.70 11.41 8.80
C ASP A 157 -11.61 11.15 9.87
N PRO A 158 -11.97 10.50 10.99
CA PRO A 158 -11.06 10.25 12.11
C PRO A 158 -10.11 9.09 11.79
N VAL A 159 -9.27 9.24 10.77
CA VAL A 159 -8.31 8.22 10.35
C VAL A 159 -7.13 8.15 11.32
N ILE A 160 -6.97 7.02 12.00
CA ILE A 160 -6.00 6.81 13.08
C ILE A 160 -4.78 5.98 12.66
N GLY A 161 -4.84 5.34 11.49
CA GLY A 161 -3.78 4.49 10.99
C GLY A 161 -4.01 4.03 9.57
N TYR A 162 -3.32 2.97 9.18
CA TYR A 162 -3.39 2.39 7.85
C TYR A 162 -3.08 0.89 7.87
N PHE A 163 -3.62 0.17 6.89
CA PHE A 163 -3.29 -1.24 6.68
C PHE A 163 -2.11 -1.37 5.72
N ILE A 164 -1.16 -2.22 6.09
CA ILE A 164 -0.09 -2.68 5.19
C ILE A 164 -0.41 -4.10 4.77
N GLU A 165 -0.24 -4.39 3.49
CA GLU A 165 -0.23 -5.73 2.92
C GLU A 165 1.18 -6.06 2.41
N TYR A 166 1.64 -7.27 2.69
CA TYR A 166 2.95 -7.78 2.32
C TYR A 166 2.80 -8.98 1.40
N GLU A 167 3.30 -8.83 0.18
CA GLU A 167 3.29 -9.90 -0.82
C GLU A 167 4.57 -9.92 -1.66
N GLY A 168 4.71 -10.97 -2.46
CA GLY A 168 5.84 -11.10 -3.37
C GLY A 168 5.69 -10.09 -4.50
N ASN A 169 6.77 -9.40 -4.86
CA ASN A 169 6.78 -8.48 -6.01
C ASN A 169 6.50 -9.27 -7.30
N ASN A 170 5.23 -9.43 -7.65
CA ASN A 170 4.77 -9.75 -9.00
C ASN A 170 4.78 -8.48 -9.84
N ALA A 171 5.84 -7.66 -9.73
CA ALA A 171 6.15 -6.71 -10.78
C ALA A 171 6.53 -7.56 -11.99
N ILE A 172 5.54 -7.97 -12.78
CA ILE A 172 5.75 -8.58 -14.09
C ILE A 172 6.58 -7.54 -14.84
N PRO A 173 7.89 -7.75 -15.06
CA PRO A 173 8.64 -6.85 -15.91
C PRO A 173 7.95 -6.95 -17.26
N GLU A 174 7.54 -5.83 -17.86
CA GLU A 174 6.98 -5.89 -19.21
C GLU A 174 7.91 -6.77 -20.04
N PRO A 175 7.41 -7.92 -20.54
CA PRO A 175 8.30 -8.89 -21.11
C PRO A 175 8.97 -8.19 -22.29
N ALA A 176 10.29 -8.38 -22.41
CA ALA A 176 11.12 -7.78 -23.45
C ALA A 176 10.60 -7.98 -24.90
N THR A 177 9.50 -8.72 -25.08
CA THR A 177 8.60 -8.70 -26.22
C THR A 177 8.20 -7.31 -26.73
N MET A 178 7.96 -6.27 -25.91
CA MET A 178 7.68 -4.93 -26.46
C MET A 178 8.89 -4.33 -27.21
N LEU A 179 10.11 -4.64 -26.75
CA LEU A 179 11.35 -4.28 -27.47
C LEU A 179 11.52 -5.09 -28.77
N LEU A 180 11.05 -6.35 -28.78
CA LEU A 180 11.09 -7.22 -29.96
C LEU A 180 10.06 -6.81 -31.04
N PHE A 181 8.87 -6.34 -30.66
CA PHE A 181 7.90 -5.79 -31.61
C PHE A 181 8.35 -4.44 -32.21
N GLY A 182 9.02 -3.59 -31.43
CA GLY A 182 9.57 -2.31 -31.92
C GLY A 182 10.73 -2.47 -32.91
N THR A 183 11.61 -3.45 -32.69
CA THR A 183 12.77 -3.71 -33.57
C THR A 183 12.41 -4.54 -34.82
N GLY A 184 11.41 -5.43 -34.71
CA GLY A 184 10.96 -6.26 -35.84
C GLY A 184 10.30 -5.47 -36.98
N LEU A 185 9.53 -4.42 -36.67
CA LEU A 185 8.86 -3.58 -37.69
C LEU A 185 9.82 -2.61 -38.38
N ALA A 186 10.85 -2.11 -37.69
CA ALA A 186 11.86 -1.23 -38.27
C ALA A 186 12.74 -1.94 -39.32
N GLY A 187 13.02 -3.24 -39.14
CA GLY A 187 13.80 -4.05 -40.09
C GLY A 187 13.11 -4.29 -41.44
N ILE A 188 11.77 -4.29 -41.48
CA ILE A 188 11.00 -4.56 -42.71
C ILE A 188 10.92 -3.31 -43.61
N PHE A 189 10.94 -2.10 -43.05
CA PHE A 189 10.87 -0.86 -43.84
C PHE A 189 12.20 -0.50 -44.53
N LEU A 190 13.35 -0.92 -43.99
CA LEU A 190 14.66 -0.59 -44.56
C LEU A 190 15.08 -1.49 -45.75
N ARG A 191 14.34 -2.57 -46.04
CA ARG A 191 14.73 -3.54 -47.09
C ARG A 191 14.23 -3.21 -48.51
N LYS A 192 13.45 -2.15 -48.72
CA LYS A 192 12.82 -1.85 -50.03
C LYS A 192 13.41 -0.67 -50.83
N ARG A 193 14.70 -0.38 -50.69
CA ARG A 193 15.38 0.60 -51.57
C ARG A 193 16.78 0.17 -52.00
N LYS A 194 16.83 -0.81 -52.88
CA LYS A 194 17.81 -0.91 -53.97
C LYS A 194 17.15 -1.72 -55.08
N ASP A 195 17.50 -1.42 -56.33
CA ASP A 195 16.98 -2.03 -57.57
C ASP A 195 15.87 -1.22 -58.25
N ALA A 196 16.20 0.00 -58.69
CA ALA A 196 15.65 0.61 -59.91
C ALA A 196 16.39 1.90 -60.27
N CYS A 197 17.49 1.81 -61.02
CA CYS A 197 17.87 2.76 -62.08
C CYS A 197 19.20 2.28 -62.68
N ASP A 198 19.15 1.48 -63.75
CA ASP A 198 20.20 1.44 -64.79
C ASP A 198 19.72 0.53 -65.93
N THR A 199 18.95 1.08 -66.86
CA THR A 199 18.85 0.57 -68.23
C THR A 199 18.34 1.68 -69.16
N ILE A 200 19.22 2.27 -69.97
CA ILE A 200 18.90 2.68 -71.36
C ILE A 200 20.06 2.21 -72.25
N PRO A 201 19.79 1.47 -73.35
CA PRO A 201 20.80 0.77 -74.14
C PRO A 201 21.36 1.58 -75.31
N ASP A 202 22.50 1.10 -75.81
CA ASP A 202 23.33 1.62 -76.91
C ASP A 202 22.64 1.75 -78.28
N SER A 203 23.24 2.65 -79.06
CA SER A 203 22.95 3.01 -80.45
C SER A 203 23.22 1.91 -81.48
N LYS A 204 22.37 1.89 -82.52
CA LYS A 204 22.73 1.60 -83.92
C LYS A 204 21.93 2.50 -84.85
#